data_AF-K1K024-F1
#
_entry.id   AF-K1K024-F1
#
_cell.length_a   1.000
_cell.length_b   1.000
_cell.length_c   1.000
_cell.angle_alpha   90.00
_cell.angle_beta   90.00
_cell.angle_gamma   90.00
#
_symmetry.space_group_name_H-M   'P 1'
#
loop_
_entity.id
_entity.type
_entity.pdbx_description
1 polymer ?
#
loop_
_entity_poly.entity_id
_entity_poly.type
_entity_poly.pdbx_seq_one_letter_code
_entity_poly.pdbx_strand_id
1 'polypeptide(L)'
;MSALNAFLDKQGLTHYDSKLKTVVAGSMTIEGRTITLKSVSGATIATVTMPQTIYELATAQKDGLMSKEDFAKLQGIAAQATKVENSETNGNIQINDVETPVYVHPTVTAGSLASGLYKITTDGNGHVTLGTKVVKGDITALGIPAQDTTYGPATADAAGLMSAADFTKLQGVAVGAQVNVLEKVSVNGGALPVSSKGVNIDLTPYALKTDIASAVNYRGSVENYAALPTEGVKAGDMYNVETADPAHQIDAGMNVVWNGESWDAMAPMITMTGITNEEIDALFA
;
A
#
# COMPACT_ATOMS: atom_id res chain seq x y z
N MET A 1 -105.23 89.55 -50.10
CA MET A 1 -104.81 89.60 -48.68
C MET A 1 -103.98 88.37 -48.41
N SER A 2 -102.66 88.55 -48.29
CA SER A 2 -101.97 88.58 -46.98
C SER A 2 -101.68 87.14 -46.54
N ALA A 3 -100.59 86.53 -47.01
CA ALA A 3 -99.26 86.69 -46.39
C ALA A 3 -99.34 86.45 -44.88
N LEU A 4 -99.14 85.20 -44.47
CA LEU A 4 -98.68 84.91 -43.12
C LEU A 4 -97.75 83.68 -43.15
N ASN A 5 -96.49 83.94 -42.80
CA ASN A 5 -95.43 83.00 -42.44
C ASN A 5 -94.55 82.38 -43.54
N ALA A 6 -94.20 83.16 -44.58
CA ALA A 6 -93.10 82.84 -45.49
C ALA A 6 -91.70 82.74 -44.82
N PHE A 7 -91.59 83.10 -43.54
CA PHE A 7 -90.32 83.08 -42.79
C PHE A 7 -89.99 81.73 -42.13
N LEU A 8 -90.95 80.79 -42.05
CA LEU A 8 -90.76 79.47 -41.42
C LEU A 8 -91.16 78.29 -42.33
N ASP A 9 -91.60 78.55 -43.56
CA ASP A 9 -91.83 77.47 -44.52
C ASP A 9 -90.50 76.96 -45.12
N LYS A 10 -90.56 75.82 -45.81
CA LYS A 10 -89.37 75.19 -46.41
C LYS A 10 -88.63 76.12 -47.36
N GLN A 11 -89.34 77.02 -48.05
CA GLN A 11 -88.70 77.98 -48.96
C GLN A 11 -88.02 79.10 -48.19
N GLY A 12 -88.62 79.61 -47.12
CA GLY A 12 -88.02 80.57 -46.19
C GLY A 12 -86.78 80.02 -45.49
N LEU A 13 -86.86 78.80 -44.94
CA LEU A 13 -85.71 78.13 -44.31
C LEU A 13 -84.61 77.79 -45.32
N THR A 14 -84.95 77.36 -46.54
CA THR A 14 -83.95 77.14 -47.60
C THR A 14 -83.37 78.47 -48.07
N HIS A 15 -84.16 79.55 -48.09
CA HIS A 15 -83.68 80.89 -48.39
C HIS A 15 -82.71 81.38 -47.30
N TYR A 16 -83.00 81.16 -46.02
CA TYR A 16 -82.10 81.50 -44.92
C TYR A 16 -80.88 80.60 -44.84
N ASP A 17 -81.00 79.29 -45.04
CA ASP A 17 -79.86 78.36 -45.14
C ASP A 17 -78.99 78.70 -46.35
N SER A 18 -79.59 79.08 -47.48
CA SER A 18 -78.85 79.55 -48.66
C SER A 18 -78.22 80.92 -48.41
N LYS A 19 -78.90 81.86 -47.74
CA LYS A 19 -78.35 83.15 -47.29
C LYS A 19 -77.22 82.96 -46.29
N LEU A 20 -77.36 82.04 -45.34
CA LEU A 20 -76.37 81.68 -44.35
C LEU A 20 -75.19 81.00 -45.05
N LYS A 21 -75.39 80.05 -45.97
CA LYS A 21 -74.32 79.49 -46.81
C LYS A 21 -73.65 80.56 -47.68
N THR A 22 -74.36 81.59 -48.16
CA THR A 22 -73.74 82.73 -48.87
C THR A 22 -73.02 83.73 -47.96
N VAL A 23 -73.19 83.65 -46.64
CA VAL A 23 -72.47 84.45 -45.64
C VAL A 23 -71.35 83.63 -44.96
N VAL A 24 -71.52 82.31 -44.90
CA VAL A 24 -70.75 81.38 -44.05
C VAL A 24 -69.99 80.32 -44.86
N ALA A 25 -70.21 80.15 -46.17
CA ALA A 25 -69.30 79.38 -47.03
C ALA A 25 -68.11 80.24 -47.48
N GLY A 26 -67.43 80.89 -46.52
CA GLY A 26 -66.02 81.15 -46.71
C GLY A 26 -65.30 79.83 -46.46
N SER A 27 -64.30 79.57 -47.28
CA SER A 27 -63.49 78.36 -47.25
C SER A 27 -63.14 77.86 -45.84
N MET A 28 -63.22 76.55 -45.61
CA MET A 28 -62.57 75.90 -44.48
C MET A 28 -61.11 75.67 -44.85
N THR A 29 -60.19 76.25 -44.08
CA THR A 29 -58.75 76.03 -44.26
C THR A 29 -58.23 75.14 -43.14
N ILE A 30 -57.53 74.08 -43.52
CA ILE A 30 -56.85 73.18 -42.59
C ILE A 30 -55.36 73.50 -42.69
N GLU A 31 -54.80 74.02 -41.61
CA GLU A 31 -53.37 74.30 -41.50
C GLU A 31 -52.83 73.57 -40.27
N GLY A 32 -52.15 72.45 -40.51
CA GLY A 32 -51.72 71.54 -39.46
C GLY A 32 -52.91 70.97 -38.67
N ARG A 33 -52.97 71.26 -37.36
CA ARG A 33 -54.05 70.83 -36.45
C ARG A 33 -55.14 71.88 -36.28
N THR A 34 -54.99 73.04 -36.92
CA THR A 34 -55.90 74.16 -36.76
C THR A 34 -56.86 74.20 -37.95
N ILE A 35 -58.14 74.13 -37.64
CA ILE A 35 -59.23 74.24 -38.60
C ILE A 35 -59.80 75.65 -38.43
N THR A 36 -59.68 76.46 -39.46
CA THR A 36 -60.19 77.83 -39.48
C THR A 36 -61.35 77.92 -40.46
N LEU A 37 -62.49 78.38 -39.95
CA LEU A 37 -63.66 78.73 -40.75
C LEU A 37 -63.57 80.22 -41.09
N LYS A 38 -63.58 80.55 -42.37
CA LYS A 38 -63.60 81.95 -42.83
C LYS A 38 -64.99 82.32 -43.33
N SER A 39 -65.32 83.60 -43.30
CA SER A 39 -66.47 84.16 -44.00
C SER A 39 -66.13 84.32 -45.48
N VAL A 40 -67.15 84.60 -46.29
CA VAL A 40 -66.95 84.85 -47.74
C VAL A 40 -66.13 86.13 -48.01
N SER A 41 -66.06 87.04 -47.03
CA SER A 41 -65.18 88.22 -47.06
C SER A 41 -63.73 87.94 -46.60
N GLY A 42 -63.42 86.68 -46.24
CA GLY A 42 -62.10 86.26 -45.76
C GLY A 42 -61.86 86.44 -44.26
N ALA A 43 -62.84 86.94 -43.50
CA ALA A 43 -62.73 87.14 -42.05
C ALA A 43 -62.85 85.81 -41.29
N THR A 44 -61.97 85.54 -40.33
CA THR A 44 -62.04 84.33 -39.50
C THR A 44 -63.29 84.37 -38.60
N ILE A 45 -64.15 83.36 -38.75
CA ILE A 45 -65.37 83.20 -37.95
C ILE A 45 -65.09 82.34 -36.71
N ALA A 46 -64.39 81.23 -36.91
CA ALA A 46 -64.05 80.32 -35.83
C ALA A 46 -62.72 79.62 -36.11
N THR A 47 -62.01 79.31 -35.04
CA THR A 47 -60.78 78.53 -35.10
C THR A 47 -60.89 77.42 -34.07
N VAL A 48 -60.69 76.18 -34.51
CA VAL A 48 -60.63 74.99 -33.66
C VAL A 48 -59.25 74.38 -33.82
N THR A 49 -58.50 74.29 -32.73
CA THR A 49 -57.22 73.57 -32.71
C THR A 49 -57.46 72.18 -32.14
N MET A 50 -57.20 71.15 -32.95
CA MET A 50 -57.34 69.76 -32.49
C MET A 50 -56.29 69.46 -31.42
N PRO A 51 -56.67 68.92 -30.24
CA PRO A 51 -55.76 68.70 -29.13
C PRO A 51 -54.65 67.73 -29.55
N GLN A 52 -53.41 68.04 -29.21
CA GLN A 52 -52.27 67.15 -29.42
C GLN A 52 -51.90 66.48 -28.10
N THR A 53 -51.87 65.16 -28.09
CA THR A 53 -51.22 64.42 -27.01
C THR A 53 -49.72 64.45 -27.26
N ILE A 54 -48.98 65.08 -26.36
CA ILE A 54 -47.51 65.08 -26.38
C ILE A 54 -47.07 63.98 -25.41
N TYR A 55 -46.32 63.01 -25.92
CA TYR A 55 -45.70 61.98 -25.10
C TYR A 55 -44.27 62.40 -24.80
N GLU A 56 -43.95 62.52 -23.51
CA GLU A 56 -42.60 62.79 -23.06
C GLU A 56 -41.65 61.64 -23.44
N LEU A 57 -40.39 61.97 -23.72
CA LEU A 57 -39.37 60.95 -23.96
C LEU A 57 -39.19 60.09 -22.70
N ALA A 58 -38.95 58.79 -22.90
CA ALA A 58 -38.54 57.93 -21.82
C ALA A 58 -37.16 58.34 -21.32
N THR A 59 -36.95 58.24 -20.00
CA THR A 59 -35.67 58.51 -19.36
C THR A 59 -35.35 57.40 -18.36
N ALA A 60 -34.14 57.42 -17.79
CA ALA A 60 -33.76 56.46 -16.75
C ALA A 60 -34.64 56.55 -15.49
N GLN A 61 -35.39 57.63 -15.29
CA GLN A 61 -36.21 57.88 -14.10
C GLN A 61 -37.71 57.93 -14.38
N LYS A 62 -38.14 57.94 -15.64
CA LYS A 62 -39.54 58.20 -16.03
C LYS A 62 -39.94 57.40 -17.28
N ASP A 63 -41.10 56.76 -17.20
CA ASP A 63 -41.73 56.11 -18.34
C ASP A 63 -42.15 57.13 -19.41
N GLY A 64 -41.88 56.79 -20.67
CA GLY A 64 -42.40 57.51 -21.83
C GLY A 64 -43.35 56.59 -22.61
N LEU A 65 -43.19 56.54 -23.94
CA LEU A 65 -43.84 55.49 -24.75
C LEU A 65 -43.23 54.09 -24.55
N MET A 66 -42.02 54.02 -23.99
CA MET A 66 -41.39 52.80 -23.48
C MET A 66 -41.17 52.92 -21.96
N SER A 67 -41.13 51.79 -21.26
CA SER A 67 -40.90 51.76 -19.81
C SER A 67 -39.48 52.25 -19.47
N LYS A 68 -39.30 52.83 -18.28
CA LYS A 68 -37.98 53.16 -17.75
C LYS A 68 -37.13 51.91 -17.57
N GLU A 69 -37.74 50.75 -17.29
CA GLU A 69 -37.05 49.46 -17.18
C GLU A 69 -36.45 49.02 -18.52
N ASP A 70 -37.20 49.12 -19.62
CA ASP A 70 -36.68 48.78 -20.95
C ASP A 70 -35.72 49.85 -21.47
N PHE A 71 -35.94 51.12 -21.15
CA PHE A 71 -34.98 52.19 -21.45
C PHE A 71 -33.64 51.91 -20.75
N ALA A 72 -33.66 51.51 -19.48
CA ALA A 72 -32.45 51.18 -18.73
C ALA A 72 -31.66 50.00 -19.33
N LYS A 73 -32.34 48.98 -19.87
CA LYS A 73 -31.68 47.85 -20.57
C LYS A 73 -30.92 48.31 -21.83
N LEU A 74 -31.38 49.37 -22.50
CA LEU A 74 -30.77 49.88 -23.74
C LEU A 74 -29.68 50.93 -23.50
N GLN A 75 -29.64 51.59 -22.34
CA GLN A 75 -28.69 52.70 -22.08
C GLN A 75 -27.20 52.32 -22.14
N GLY A 76 -26.87 51.02 -22.09
CA GLY A 76 -25.48 50.54 -22.22
C GLY A 76 -25.10 50.06 -23.63
N ILE A 77 -26.03 50.08 -24.59
CA ILE A 77 -25.83 49.50 -25.91
C ILE A 77 -25.36 50.60 -26.87
N ALA A 78 -24.10 50.54 -27.28
CA ALA A 78 -23.56 51.45 -28.29
C ALA A 78 -24.26 51.28 -29.64
N ALA A 79 -24.30 52.34 -30.45
CA ALA A 79 -24.77 52.24 -31.83
C ALA A 79 -23.95 51.17 -32.59
N GLN A 80 -24.62 50.25 -33.27
CA GLN A 80 -24.01 49.11 -33.98
C GLN A 80 -23.33 48.07 -33.05
N ALA A 81 -23.76 47.96 -31.79
CA ALA A 81 -23.29 46.89 -30.91
C ALA A 81 -23.52 45.50 -31.53
N THR A 82 -22.52 44.63 -31.40
CA THR A 82 -22.58 43.24 -31.87
C THR A 82 -23.35 42.37 -30.89
N LYS A 83 -24.22 41.50 -31.41
CA LYS A 83 -24.88 40.45 -30.61
C LYS A 83 -23.84 39.36 -30.32
N VAL A 84 -23.62 39.04 -29.04
CA VAL A 84 -22.72 37.96 -28.61
C VAL A 84 -23.51 36.93 -27.82
N GLU A 85 -23.41 35.67 -28.23
CA GLU A 85 -24.13 34.55 -27.61
C GLU A 85 -23.20 33.34 -27.40
N ASN A 86 -23.62 32.43 -26.52
CA ASN A 86 -22.92 31.17 -26.30
C ASN A 86 -22.98 30.30 -27.55
N SER A 87 -21.88 29.61 -27.85
CA SER A 87 -21.82 28.58 -28.89
C SER A 87 -21.97 27.18 -28.28
N GLU A 88 -22.56 26.25 -29.03
CA GLU A 88 -22.53 24.81 -28.71
C GLU A 88 -21.19 24.16 -29.13
N THR A 89 -20.38 24.84 -29.93
CA THR A 89 -19.05 24.39 -30.34
C THR A 89 -18.01 24.82 -29.31
N ASN A 90 -17.36 23.85 -28.66
CA ASN A 90 -16.32 24.14 -27.67
C ASN A 90 -15.17 24.96 -28.28
N GLY A 91 -14.84 26.09 -27.65
CA GLY A 91 -13.82 27.04 -28.13
C GLY A 91 -14.37 28.21 -28.96
N ASN A 92 -15.68 28.25 -29.25
CA ASN A 92 -16.30 29.32 -30.04
C ASN A 92 -17.26 30.20 -29.23
N ILE A 93 -17.63 31.34 -29.81
CA ILE A 93 -18.80 32.18 -29.47
C ILE A 93 -19.57 32.52 -30.74
N GLN A 94 -20.82 32.95 -30.63
CA GLN A 94 -21.56 33.49 -31.78
C GLN A 94 -21.50 35.01 -31.79
N ILE A 95 -21.08 35.60 -32.92
CA ILE A 95 -21.11 37.06 -33.14
C ILE A 95 -22.06 37.32 -34.30
N ASN A 96 -23.16 38.04 -34.04
CA ASN A 96 -24.22 38.30 -35.02
C ASN A 96 -24.72 37.00 -35.70
N ASP A 97 -25.01 36.00 -34.88
CA ASP A 97 -25.47 34.66 -35.31
C ASP A 97 -24.44 33.88 -36.16
N VAL A 98 -23.16 34.30 -36.16
CA VAL A 98 -22.05 33.60 -36.84
C VAL A 98 -21.09 32.98 -35.83
N GLU A 99 -20.86 31.67 -35.97
CA GLU A 99 -19.84 30.95 -35.21
C GLU A 99 -18.45 31.53 -35.41
N THR A 100 -17.86 32.02 -34.33
CA THR A 100 -16.55 32.67 -34.31
C THR A 100 -15.63 31.95 -33.32
N PRO A 101 -14.49 31.39 -33.76
CA PRO A 101 -13.56 30.72 -32.87
C PRO A 101 -12.85 31.73 -31.97
N VAL A 102 -12.88 31.49 -30.66
CA VAL A 102 -12.15 32.25 -29.64
C VAL A 102 -10.86 31.53 -29.25
N TYR A 103 -10.93 30.20 -29.20
CA TYR A 103 -9.82 29.34 -28.90
C TYR A 103 -9.73 28.23 -29.94
N VAL A 104 -8.60 28.21 -30.67
CA VAL A 104 -8.24 27.10 -31.54
C VAL A 104 -7.12 26.35 -30.84
N HIS A 105 -7.38 25.10 -30.44
CA HIS A 105 -6.33 24.26 -29.91
C HIS A 105 -5.24 24.08 -30.98
N PRO A 106 -3.95 24.23 -30.64
CA PRO A 106 -2.87 24.01 -31.60
C PRO A 106 -3.05 22.66 -32.29
N THR A 107 -3.15 22.72 -33.62
CA THR A 107 -3.22 21.50 -34.43
C THR A 107 -1.81 20.98 -34.56
N VAL A 108 -1.53 19.86 -33.91
CA VAL A 108 -0.27 19.16 -34.07
C VAL A 108 -0.22 18.54 -35.46
N THR A 109 0.90 18.69 -36.17
CA THR A 109 1.11 18.02 -37.46
C THR A 109 0.99 16.50 -37.35
N ALA A 110 1.19 15.96 -36.14
CA ALA A 110 1.06 14.54 -35.82
C ALA A 110 -0.38 13.99 -35.90
N GLY A 111 -1.41 14.84 -35.97
CA GLY A 111 -2.80 14.42 -35.95
C GLY A 111 -3.21 13.70 -34.65
N SER A 112 -4.34 12.98 -34.69
CA SER A 112 -4.78 12.12 -33.58
C SER A 112 -3.82 10.95 -33.40
N LEU A 113 -3.16 10.88 -32.25
CA LEU A 113 -2.27 9.77 -31.91
C LEU A 113 -3.11 8.56 -31.48
N ALA A 114 -2.83 7.38 -32.06
CA ALA A 114 -3.39 6.13 -31.57
C ALA A 114 -2.91 5.83 -30.14
N SER A 115 -3.63 4.99 -29.38
CA SER A 115 -3.18 4.59 -28.04
C SER A 115 -1.77 3.97 -28.07
N GLY A 116 -0.89 4.41 -27.16
CA GLY A 116 0.50 3.93 -27.08
C GLY A 116 1.43 4.89 -26.33
N LEU A 117 2.72 4.54 -26.32
CA LEU A 117 3.79 5.37 -25.75
C LEU A 117 4.42 6.23 -26.85
N TYR A 118 4.58 7.52 -26.58
CA TYR A 118 5.11 8.51 -27.51
C TYR A 118 6.17 9.37 -26.87
N LYS A 119 7.17 9.75 -27.67
CA LYS A 119 8.04 10.89 -27.43
C LYS A 119 7.29 12.14 -27.84
N ILE A 120 7.17 13.09 -26.93
CA ILE A 120 6.52 14.38 -27.18
C ILE A 120 7.56 15.48 -27.33
N THR A 121 7.26 16.45 -28.17
CA THR A 121 7.88 17.78 -28.11
C THR A 121 6.81 18.81 -27.78
N THR A 122 7.19 19.89 -27.13
CA THR A 122 6.30 21.01 -26.86
C THR A 122 6.74 22.26 -27.60
N ASP A 123 5.81 23.19 -27.85
CA ASP A 123 6.16 24.57 -28.25
C ASP A 123 6.65 25.38 -27.04
N GLY A 124 6.99 26.66 -27.28
CA GLY A 124 7.42 27.59 -26.23
C GLY A 124 6.33 27.93 -25.20
N ASN A 125 5.07 27.55 -25.46
CA ASN A 125 3.94 27.71 -24.56
C ASN A 125 3.57 26.41 -23.83
N GLY A 126 4.30 25.31 -24.08
CA GLY A 126 4.08 24.01 -23.43
C GLY A 126 3.05 23.12 -24.11
N HIS A 127 2.49 23.49 -25.27
CA HIS A 127 1.58 22.62 -26.00
C HIS A 127 2.36 21.51 -26.70
N VAL A 128 1.86 20.27 -26.64
CA VAL A 128 2.42 19.17 -27.43
C VAL A 128 2.30 19.52 -28.92
N THR A 129 3.39 19.39 -29.70
CA THR A 129 3.46 19.74 -31.13
C THR A 129 3.72 18.56 -32.05
N LEU A 130 4.38 17.51 -31.54
CA LEU A 130 4.69 16.29 -32.27
C LEU A 130 4.63 15.11 -31.31
N GLY A 131 4.02 14.02 -31.74
CA GLY A 131 4.07 12.72 -31.07
C GLY A 131 4.75 11.70 -31.99
N THR A 132 5.96 11.29 -31.66
CA THR A 132 6.64 10.19 -32.36
C THR A 132 6.53 8.92 -31.51
N LYS A 133 6.03 7.82 -32.07
CA LYS A 133 5.88 6.56 -31.32
C LYS A 133 7.24 6.11 -30.78
N VAL A 134 7.26 5.70 -29.51
CA VAL A 134 8.46 5.11 -28.89
C VAL A 134 8.79 3.82 -29.64
N VAL A 135 10.03 3.70 -30.10
CA VAL A 135 10.57 2.48 -30.70
C VAL A 135 11.53 1.80 -29.74
N LYS A 136 11.88 0.54 -30.03
CA LYS A 136 12.83 -0.24 -29.24
C LYS A 136 14.16 0.48 -29.01
N GLY A 137 14.65 1.22 -30.01
CA GLY A 137 15.85 2.04 -29.92
C GLY A 137 15.81 3.10 -28.83
N ASP A 138 14.65 3.72 -28.62
CA ASP A 138 14.45 4.75 -27.58
C ASP A 138 14.57 4.15 -26.18
N ILE A 139 14.01 2.96 -25.98
CA ILE A 139 14.09 2.22 -24.71
C ILE A 139 15.53 1.81 -24.42
N THR A 140 16.25 1.31 -25.44
CA THR A 140 17.66 0.94 -25.28
C THR A 140 18.57 2.12 -25.00
N ALA A 141 18.25 3.31 -25.51
CA ALA A 141 18.98 4.53 -25.22
C ALA A 141 18.86 4.97 -23.74
N LEU A 142 17.82 4.51 -23.03
CA LEU A 142 17.67 4.69 -21.58
C LEU A 142 18.49 3.69 -20.75
N GLY A 143 19.30 2.83 -21.38
CA GLY A 143 20.09 1.80 -20.72
C GLY A 143 19.32 0.52 -20.41
N ILE A 144 18.08 0.39 -20.87
CA ILE A 144 17.28 -0.82 -20.71
C ILE A 144 17.67 -1.81 -21.82
N PRO A 145 18.03 -3.07 -21.51
CA PRO A 145 18.44 -4.05 -22.52
C PRO A 145 17.39 -4.25 -23.64
N ALA A 146 17.88 -4.39 -24.87
CA ALA A 146 17.03 -4.59 -26.05
C ALA A 146 16.31 -5.95 -26.04
N GLN A 147 16.85 -6.90 -25.30
CA GLN A 147 16.34 -8.25 -25.20
C GLN A 147 16.44 -8.68 -23.76
N ASP A 148 15.72 -9.75 -23.41
CA ASP A 148 15.81 -10.33 -22.09
C ASP A 148 17.27 -10.63 -21.74
N THR A 149 17.67 -10.25 -20.54
CA THR A 149 18.99 -10.60 -20.03
C THR A 149 18.93 -12.03 -19.53
N THR A 150 19.48 -12.96 -20.31
CA THR A 150 19.66 -14.34 -19.86
C THR A 150 20.87 -14.41 -18.94
N TYR A 151 20.64 -14.76 -17.68
CA TYR A 151 21.72 -15.05 -16.74
C TYR A 151 22.08 -16.53 -16.83
N GLY A 152 23.36 -16.81 -17.08
CA GLY A 152 23.86 -18.18 -17.00
C GLY A 152 23.72 -18.75 -15.59
N PRO A 153 23.71 -20.08 -15.43
CA PRO A 153 23.78 -20.69 -14.11
C PRO A 153 25.06 -20.23 -13.40
N ALA A 154 24.99 -20.09 -12.08
CA ALA A 154 26.20 -19.89 -11.28
C ALA A 154 27.07 -21.15 -11.33
N THR A 155 28.38 -20.96 -11.30
CA THR A 155 29.39 -22.02 -11.24
C THR A 155 30.38 -21.72 -10.13
N ALA A 156 31.33 -22.64 -9.88
CA ALA A 156 32.39 -22.42 -8.90
C ALA A 156 33.32 -21.25 -9.29
N ASP A 157 33.46 -20.97 -10.59
CA ASP A 157 34.42 -19.98 -11.11
C ASP A 157 33.75 -18.69 -11.61
N ALA A 158 32.44 -18.71 -11.87
CA ALA A 158 31.69 -17.58 -12.39
C ALA A 158 30.38 -17.36 -11.62
N ALA A 159 30.14 -16.11 -11.22
CA ALA A 159 28.88 -15.70 -10.63
C ALA A 159 27.74 -15.77 -11.66
N GLY A 160 26.60 -16.29 -11.23
CA GLY A 160 25.32 -16.17 -11.94
C GLY A 160 24.42 -15.18 -11.19
N LEU A 161 23.22 -15.61 -10.82
CA LEU A 161 22.35 -14.86 -9.89
C LEU A 161 22.77 -14.98 -8.42
N MET A 162 23.77 -15.82 -8.13
CA MET A 162 24.46 -15.91 -6.84
C MET A 162 25.97 -15.80 -7.07
N SER A 163 26.72 -15.43 -6.04
CA SER A 163 28.18 -15.31 -6.13
C SER A 163 28.84 -16.68 -6.32
N ALA A 164 29.98 -16.72 -7.00
CA ALA A 164 30.80 -17.93 -7.14
C ALA A 164 31.24 -18.48 -5.76
N ALA A 165 31.49 -17.59 -4.81
CA ALA A 165 31.82 -17.94 -3.43
C ALA A 165 30.66 -18.65 -2.72
N ASP A 166 29.43 -18.15 -2.87
CA ASP A 166 28.26 -18.80 -2.27
C ASP A 166 27.89 -20.09 -2.99
N PHE A 167 28.07 -20.16 -4.31
CA PHE A 167 27.90 -21.40 -5.05
C PHE A 167 28.88 -22.49 -4.54
N THR A 168 30.15 -22.12 -4.33
CA THR A 168 31.17 -23.04 -3.80
C THR A 168 30.81 -23.59 -2.42
N LYS A 169 30.25 -22.76 -1.53
CA LYS A 169 29.75 -23.23 -0.21
C LYS A 169 28.65 -24.28 -0.34
N LEU A 170 27.81 -24.19 -1.37
CA LEU A 170 26.70 -25.12 -1.60
C LEU A 170 27.11 -26.40 -2.34
N GLN A 171 28.28 -26.46 -3.00
CA GLN A 171 28.70 -27.66 -3.74
C GLN A 171 28.83 -28.91 -2.85
N GLY A 172 29.08 -28.75 -1.55
CA GLY A 172 29.13 -29.86 -0.60
C GLY A 172 27.76 -30.35 -0.09
N VAL A 173 26.67 -29.69 -0.49
CA VAL A 173 25.33 -29.96 0.03
C VAL A 173 24.58 -30.86 -0.95
N ALA A 174 24.55 -32.16 -0.65
CA ALA A 174 23.72 -33.11 -1.41
C ALA A 174 22.23 -32.75 -1.32
N VAL A 175 21.45 -33.10 -2.35
CA VAL A 175 19.99 -32.93 -2.32
C VAL A 175 19.40 -33.67 -1.12
N GLY A 176 18.71 -32.94 -0.24
CA GLY A 176 18.14 -33.50 0.99
C GLY A 176 19.14 -33.67 2.15
N ALA A 177 20.35 -33.10 2.06
CA ALA A 177 21.30 -33.09 3.17
C ALA A 177 20.67 -32.49 4.43
N GLN A 178 20.91 -33.13 5.57
CA GLN A 178 20.38 -32.74 6.86
C GLN A 178 21.50 -32.08 7.68
N VAL A 179 21.16 -31.06 8.47
CA VAL A 179 22.11 -30.18 9.17
C VAL A 179 23.05 -30.91 10.16
N ASN A 180 22.64 -32.07 10.69
CA ASN A 180 23.37 -32.76 11.74
C ASN A 180 23.71 -34.20 11.32
N VAL A 181 24.95 -34.40 10.85
CA VAL A 181 25.60 -35.72 10.78
C VAL A 181 26.55 -35.80 11.98
N LEU A 182 26.45 -36.86 12.78
CA LEU A 182 27.45 -37.12 13.83
C LEU A 182 28.68 -37.72 13.13
N GLU A 183 29.76 -36.94 12.98
CA GLU A 183 30.95 -37.38 12.24
C GLU A 183 31.76 -38.46 12.97
N LYS A 184 31.81 -38.38 14.31
CA LYS A 184 32.52 -39.35 15.14
C LYS A 184 32.00 -39.35 16.56
N VAL A 185 31.78 -40.54 17.11
CA VAL A 185 31.67 -40.78 18.55
C VAL A 185 32.69 -41.85 18.91
N SER A 186 33.42 -41.65 20.00
CA SER A 186 34.38 -42.62 20.49
C SER A 186 34.24 -42.84 21.97
N VAL A 187 34.33 -44.09 22.40
CA VAL A 187 34.34 -44.49 23.81
C VAL A 187 35.67 -45.20 24.05
N ASN A 188 36.43 -44.72 25.04
CA ASN A 188 37.73 -45.26 25.42
C ASN A 188 38.72 -45.37 24.23
N GLY A 189 38.71 -44.38 23.35
CA GLY A 189 39.59 -44.32 22.17
C GLY A 189 39.13 -45.15 20.96
N GLY A 190 38.18 -46.07 21.13
CA GLY A 190 37.56 -46.81 20.03
C GLY A 190 36.45 -46.01 19.36
N ALA A 191 36.47 -45.90 18.03
CA ALA A 191 35.39 -45.26 17.27
C ALA A 191 34.15 -46.16 17.26
N LEU A 192 32.98 -45.58 17.51
CA LEU A 192 31.70 -46.27 17.46
C LEU A 192 31.02 -46.10 16.09
N PRO A 193 30.29 -47.11 15.61
CA PRO A 193 29.52 -46.98 14.39
C PRO A 193 28.37 -45.99 14.59
N VAL A 194 28.23 -45.04 13.66
CA VAL A 194 27.11 -44.10 13.61
C VAL A 194 26.09 -44.63 12.63
N SER A 195 24.95 -45.11 13.11
CA SER A 195 23.83 -45.54 12.27
C SER A 195 22.86 -44.37 12.11
N SER A 196 22.91 -43.74 10.93
CA SER A 196 22.16 -42.52 10.59
C SER A 196 22.49 -41.35 11.53
N LYS A 197 21.82 -41.25 12.68
CA LYS A 197 21.96 -40.16 13.67
C LYS A 197 22.06 -40.66 15.11
N GLY A 198 22.12 -41.98 15.28
CA GLY A 198 22.24 -42.61 16.58
C GLY A 198 23.60 -43.28 16.74
N VAL A 199 24.06 -43.32 17.99
CA VAL A 199 25.17 -44.17 18.40
C VAL A 199 24.70 -44.97 19.59
N ASN A 200 24.83 -46.29 19.50
CA ASN A 200 24.61 -47.15 20.65
C ASN A 200 25.90 -47.17 21.49
N ILE A 201 25.81 -46.74 22.74
CA ILE A 201 26.92 -46.84 23.69
C ILE A 201 26.60 -48.00 24.62
N ASP A 202 27.28 -49.12 24.39
CA ASP A 202 27.19 -50.27 25.26
C ASP A 202 28.16 -50.12 26.43
N LEU A 203 27.61 -50.00 27.64
CA LEU A 203 28.36 -49.92 28.89
C LEU A 203 28.26 -51.21 29.72
N THR A 204 27.58 -52.25 29.21
CA THR A 204 27.42 -53.53 29.91
C THR A 204 28.74 -54.24 30.27
N PRO A 205 29.86 -54.08 29.53
CA PRO A 205 31.14 -54.69 29.92
C PRO A 205 31.83 -54.00 31.11
N TYR A 206 31.38 -52.81 31.51
CA TYR A 206 31.99 -52.05 32.60
C TYR A 206 31.26 -52.34 33.92
N ALA A 207 32.04 -52.59 34.97
CA ALA A 207 31.50 -52.84 36.31
C ALA A 207 30.69 -51.64 36.80
N LEU A 208 29.50 -51.91 37.33
CA LEU A 208 28.72 -50.91 38.04
C LEU A 208 29.37 -50.62 39.39
N LYS A 209 29.05 -49.45 39.96
CA LYS A 209 29.49 -49.11 41.33
C LYS A 209 29.06 -50.19 42.34
N THR A 210 27.90 -50.82 42.14
CA THR A 210 27.40 -51.92 42.98
C THR A 210 28.26 -53.17 42.89
N ASP A 211 28.79 -53.49 41.72
CA ASP A 211 29.62 -54.69 41.49
C ASP A 211 30.98 -54.56 42.19
N ILE A 212 31.52 -53.33 42.24
CA ILE A 212 32.77 -53.03 42.95
C ILE A 212 32.53 -52.97 44.46
N ALA A 213 31.45 -52.32 44.89
CA ALA A 213 31.15 -52.15 46.31
C ALA A 213 30.82 -53.49 47.01
N SER A 214 30.27 -54.47 46.30
CA SER A 214 29.97 -55.79 46.85
C SER A 214 31.17 -56.73 46.93
N ALA A 215 32.30 -56.41 46.29
CA ALA A 215 33.48 -57.28 46.25
C ALA A 215 34.08 -57.54 47.64
N VAL A 216 34.17 -56.50 48.48
CA VAL A 216 34.55 -56.60 49.90
C VAL A 216 33.76 -55.57 50.70
N ASN A 217 33.00 -56.03 51.68
CA ASN A 217 32.20 -55.23 52.61
C ASN A 217 32.75 -55.40 54.03
N TYR A 218 33.62 -54.51 54.48
CA TYR A 218 34.09 -54.55 55.87
C TYR A 218 32.93 -54.30 56.83
N ARG A 219 32.66 -55.28 57.70
CA ARG A 219 31.56 -55.28 58.66
C ARG A 219 32.00 -54.99 60.09
N GLY A 220 33.31 -55.00 60.36
CA GLY A 220 33.87 -54.70 61.67
C GLY A 220 34.88 -55.76 62.13
N SER A 221 35.09 -55.84 63.44
CA SER A 221 36.00 -56.80 64.07
C SER A 221 35.23 -57.69 65.05
N VAL A 222 35.66 -58.94 65.17
CA VAL A 222 35.16 -59.91 66.14
C VAL A 222 36.31 -60.47 66.94
N GLU A 223 36.05 -60.83 68.21
CA GLU A 223 37.10 -61.30 69.12
C GLU A 223 37.74 -62.61 68.63
N ASN A 224 36.95 -63.57 68.15
CA ASN A 224 37.40 -64.91 67.74
C ASN A 224 36.56 -65.47 66.59
N TYR A 225 37.01 -66.57 65.96
CA TYR A 225 36.32 -67.17 64.82
C TYR A 225 34.88 -67.61 65.14
N ALA A 226 34.63 -68.10 66.35
CA ALA A 226 33.29 -68.52 66.78
C ALA A 226 32.30 -67.34 66.92
N ALA A 227 32.80 -66.11 67.03
CA ALA A 227 31.99 -64.90 67.06
C ALA A 227 31.60 -64.37 65.67
N LEU A 228 32.08 -65.01 64.58
CA LEU A 228 31.64 -64.67 63.23
C LEU A 228 30.15 -65.05 63.05
N PRO A 229 29.36 -64.18 62.37
CA PRO A 229 27.96 -64.49 62.13
C PRO A 229 27.82 -65.73 61.23
N THR A 230 26.82 -66.56 61.54
CA THR A 230 26.47 -67.77 60.78
C THR A 230 25.16 -67.62 60.01
N GLU A 231 24.39 -66.57 60.31
CA GLU A 231 23.13 -66.24 59.65
C GLU A 231 23.17 -64.81 59.10
N GLY A 232 22.49 -64.58 57.98
CA GLY A 232 22.39 -63.24 57.37
C GLY A 232 23.67 -62.73 56.69
N VAL A 233 24.70 -63.57 56.57
CA VAL A 233 25.98 -63.23 55.93
C VAL A 233 25.83 -63.24 54.41
N LYS A 234 26.43 -62.24 53.74
CA LYS A 234 26.45 -62.13 52.28
C LYS A 234 27.85 -62.30 51.73
N ALA A 235 27.97 -62.84 50.52
CA ALA A 235 29.26 -62.95 49.83
C ALA A 235 29.96 -61.58 49.79
N GLY A 236 31.25 -61.56 50.11
CA GLY A 236 32.05 -60.35 50.24
C GLY A 236 31.98 -59.67 51.61
N ASP A 237 31.10 -60.07 52.53
CA ASP A 237 31.15 -59.59 53.92
C ASP A 237 32.51 -59.96 54.53
N MET A 238 33.17 -59.00 55.16
CA MET A 238 34.51 -59.16 55.73
C MET A 238 34.51 -58.75 57.19
N TYR A 239 35.16 -59.55 58.02
CA TYR A 239 35.47 -59.18 59.40
C TYR A 239 36.96 -59.35 59.68
N ASN A 240 37.48 -58.53 60.57
CA ASN A 240 38.76 -58.78 61.22
C ASN A 240 38.55 -59.72 62.41
N VAL A 241 39.32 -60.79 62.53
CA VAL A 241 39.30 -61.70 63.69
C VAL A 241 40.49 -61.39 64.58
N GLU A 242 40.25 -60.96 65.82
CA GLU A 242 41.31 -60.42 66.68
C GLU A 242 42.22 -61.49 67.29
N THR A 243 41.70 -62.70 67.49
CA THR A 243 42.47 -63.83 68.07
C THR A 243 42.77 -64.91 67.04
N ALA A 244 43.86 -65.64 67.27
CA ALA A 244 44.26 -66.75 66.39
C ALA A 244 43.34 -67.96 66.58
N ASP A 245 42.98 -68.62 65.48
CA ASP A 245 42.31 -69.91 65.42
C ASP A 245 43.08 -70.87 64.50
N PRO A 246 43.98 -71.69 65.08
CA PRO A 246 44.76 -72.66 64.31
C PRO A 246 43.91 -73.71 63.58
N ALA A 247 42.70 -74.02 64.06
CA ALA A 247 41.85 -75.04 63.43
C ALA A 247 41.31 -74.57 62.07
N HIS A 248 41.14 -73.26 61.91
CA HIS A 248 40.66 -72.62 60.68
C HIS A 248 41.77 -71.86 59.94
N GLN A 249 43.02 -72.00 60.36
CA GLN A 249 44.21 -71.35 59.76
C GLN A 249 44.14 -69.82 59.79
N ILE A 250 43.71 -69.26 60.92
CA ILE A 250 43.57 -67.81 61.15
C ILE A 250 44.58 -67.37 62.19
N ASP A 251 45.45 -66.43 61.83
CA ASP A 251 46.32 -65.71 62.75
C ASP A 251 45.59 -64.52 63.40
N ALA A 252 46.09 -64.07 64.56
CA ALA A 252 45.52 -62.93 65.27
C ALA A 252 45.56 -61.65 64.40
N GLY A 253 44.40 -61.01 64.21
CA GLY A 253 44.24 -59.82 63.38
C GLY A 253 44.08 -60.10 61.88
N MET A 254 43.78 -61.34 61.48
CA MET A 254 43.50 -61.67 60.09
C MET A 254 42.09 -61.26 59.68
N ASN A 255 41.97 -60.73 58.46
CA ASN A 255 40.68 -60.53 57.82
C ASN A 255 40.19 -61.83 57.20
N VAL A 256 38.93 -62.14 57.45
CA VAL A 256 38.21 -63.22 56.78
C VAL A 256 37.10 -62.63 55.93
N VAL A 257 36.84 -63.23 54.78
CA VAL A 257 35.78 -62.83 53.86
C VAL A 257 34.83 -64.00 53.63
N TRP A 258 33.54 -63.74 53.65
CA TRP A 258 32.55 -64.77 53.31
C TRP A 258 32.56 -65.00 51.81
N ASN A 259 32.96 -66.21 51.38
CA ASN A 259 33.02 -66.56 49.95
C ASN A 259 31.66 -67.02 49.38
N GLY A 260 30.62 -67.07 50.22
CA GLY A 260 29.29 -67.60 49.87
C GLY A 260 28.96 -68.89 50.61
N GLU A 261 29.97 -69.64 51.05
CA GLU A 261 29.83 -70.94 51.70
C GLU A 261 30.52 -71.02 53.07
N SER A 262 31.66 -70.35 53.23
CA SER A 262 32.45 -70.32 54.46
C SER A 262 33.25 -69.02 54.60
N TRP A 263 33.72 -68.78 55.82
CA TRP A 263 34.68 -67.70 56.09
C TRP A 263 36.05 -68.12 55.56
N ASP A 264 36.47 -67.47 54.49
CA ASP A 264 37.76 -67.70 53.85
C ASP A 264 38.78 -66.70 54.37
N ALA A 265 39.94 -67.20 54.77
CA ALA A 265 41.01 -66.39 55.32
C ALA A 265 41.68 -65.60 54.18
N MET A 266 41.60 -64.27 54.22
CA MET A 266 42.34 -63.46 53.25
C MET A 266 43.82 -63.54 53.59
N ALA A 267 44.60 -64.02 52.61
CA ALA A 267 45.99 -64.46 52.70
C ALA A 267 46.77 -63.94 53.93
N PRO A 268 47.41 -64.82 54.71
CA PRO A 268 48.13 -64.42 55.91
C PRO A 268 49.23 -63.42 55.55
N MET A 269 49.37 -62.41 56.41
CA MET A 269 50.50 -61.47 56.38
C MET A 269 51.80 -62.27 56.34
N ILE A 270 52.71 -61.96 55.41
CA ILE A 270 53.97 -62.69 55.22
C ILE A 270 54.65 -62.91 56.57
N THR A 271 54.73 -64.15 57.03
CA THR A 271 55.49 -64.53 58.23
C THR A 271 56.97 -64.55 57.88
N MET A 272 57.68 -63.50 58.28
CA MET A 272 59.15 -63.47 58.21
C MET A 272 59.71 -64.11 59.47
N THR A 273 60.03 -65.39 59.42
CA THR A 273 60.75 -66.07 60.50
C THR A 273 62.22 -65.68 60.42
N GLY A 274 62.76 -65.09 61.49
CA GLY A 274 64.19 -64.82 61.58
C GLY A 274 64.98 -66.13 61.64
N ILE A 275 65.94 -66.29 60.73
CA ILE A 275 66.90 -67.40 60.72
C ILE A 275 67.88 -67.26 61.90
N THR A 276 68.15 -68.35 62.60
CA THR A 276 69.13 -68.38 63.69
C THR A 276 70.57 -68.43 63.15
N ASN A 277 71.56 -67.98 63.93
CA ASN A 277 72.96 -68.03 63.50
C ASN A 277 73.43 -69.47 63.21
N GLU A 278 72.91 -70.46 63.94
CA GLU A 278 73.24 -71.88 63.70
C GLU A 278 72.73 -72.38 62.35
N GLU A 279 71.55 -71.93 61.92
CA GLU A 279 71.00 -72.25 60.59
C GLU A 279 71.75 -71.53 59.46
N ILE A 280 72.25 -70.31 59.71
CA ILE A 280 73.14 -69.60 58.76
C ILE A 280 74.45 -70.38 58.61
N ASP A 281 75.06 -70.79 59.72
CA ASP A 281 76.36 -71.46 59.71
C ASP A 281 76.29 -72.82 59.01
N ALA A 282 75.17 -73.54 59.12
CA ALA A 282 74.94 -74.83 58.45
C ALA A 282 74.83 -74.73 56.91
N LEU A 283 74.47 -73.56 56.37
CA LEU A 283 74.36 -73.35 54.92
C LEU A 283 75.72 -73.17 54.23
N PHE A 284 76.78 -72.88 54.99
CA PHE A 284 78.13 -72.63 54.47
C PHE A 284 79.17 -73.69 54.87
N ALA A 285 78.71 -74.81 55.45
CA ALA A 285 79.54 -75.96 55.82
C ALA A 285 79.70 -76.98 54.67
#